data_AF-A0ABD4KSS7-F1
#
_entry.id   AF-A0ABD4KSS7-F1
#
_cell.length_a   1.000
_cell.length_b   1.000
_cell.length_c   1.000
_cell.angle_alpha   90.00
_cell.angle_beta   90.00
_cell.angle_gamma   90.00
#
_symmetry.space_group_name_H-M   'P 1'
#
loop_
_entity.id
_entity.type
_entity.pdbx_description
1 polymer ?
#
loop_
_entity_poly.entity_id
_entity_poly.type
_entity_poly.pdbx_seq_one_letter_code
_entity_poly.pdbx_strand_id
1 'polypeptide(L)'
;LIDIPKYGVINLHPSMLPEYRGPNPDFWQYYNMEMNPGVTVHYIDEGEDTGDIIFQERVHIPLGIKSPERLDKLIGGVGSSLLVKAIQAIKSGSAPRIPQPSHSSTLRARNLKSEEHKEIIDWQNWPIERIWHVLRGTELWLNAYDQPKGIFKGQRWVVGEYERKDNIDLPGAIVRYKGRKALATPDGYIFIDINFSLKKALLFVLNFKF
;
A
#
# COMPACT_ATOMS: atom_id res chain seq x y z
N LEU A 1 -24.79 -9.20 -13.52
CA LEU A 1 -23.58 -8.67 -14.21
C LEU A 1 -22.50 -9.74 -14.32
N ILE A 2 -22.18 -10.45 -13.24
CA ILE A 2 -21.16 -11.51 -13.22
C ILE A 2 -21.50 -12.72 -14.13
N ASP A 3 -22.78 -13.00 -14.38
CA ASP A 3 -23.21 -14.11 -15.24
C ASP A 3 -23.30 -13.76 -16.74
N ILE A 4 -23.01 -12.50 -17.12
CA ILE A 4 -23.11 -12.08 -18.54
C ILE A 4 -21.94 -12.65 -19.37
N PRO A 5 -20.67 -12.57 -18.91
CA PRO A 5 -19.57 -13.12 -19.69
C PRO A 5 -19.60 -14.64 -19.71
N LYS A 6 -19.42 -15.24 -20.90
CA LYS A 6 -19.44 -16.70 -21.12
C LYS A 6 -18.55 -17.50 -20.15
N TYR A 7 -17.42 -16.93 -19.73
CA TYR A 7 -16.42 -17.59 -18.89
C TYR A 7 -16.43 -17.09 -17.43
N GLY A 8 -17.42 -16.28 -17.06
CA GLY A 8 -17.45 -15.54 -15.80
C GLY A 8 -16.53 -14.33 -15.81
N VAL A 9 -16.41 -13.69 -14.64
CA VAL A 9 -15.52 -12.55 -14.41
C VAL A 9 -14.41 -12.99 -13.48
N ILE A 10 -13.17 -12.58 -13.76
CA ILE A 10 -12.02 -12.80 -12.89
C ILE A 10 -11.46 -11.46 -12.40
N ASN A 11 -10.86 -11.46 -11.21
CA ASN A 11 -10.15 -10.32 -10.64
C ASN A 11 -8.68 -10.67 -10.37
N LEU A 12 -7.79 -9.68 -10.50
CA LEU A 12 -6.42 -9.74 -10.00
C LEU A 12 -6.35 -8.95 -8.68
N HIS A 13 -6.27 -9.67 -7.58
CA HIS A 13 -6.27 -9.11 -6.24
C HIS A 13 -4.84 -9.05 -5.66
N PRO A 14 -4.36 -7.90 -5.13
CA PRO A 14 -3.01 -7.75 -4.61
C PRO A 14 -2.82 -8.29 -3.18
N SER A 15 -3.33 -9.50 -2.92
CA SER A 15 -3.03 -10.25 -1.69
C SER A 15 -3.04 -11.75 -1.94
N MET A 16 -2.69 -12.53 -0.91
CA MET A 16 -2.77 -13.98 -0.93
C MET A 16 -4.14 -14.43 -0.39
N LEU A 17 -5.17 -14.47 -1.23
CA LEU A 17 -6.53 -14.78 -0.76
C LEU A 17 -6.57 -16.16 -0.05
N PRO A 18 -7.29 -16.28 1.09
CA PRO A 18 -8.28 -15.33 1.61
C PRO A 18 -7.72 -14.19 2.47
N GLU A 19 -6.40 -14.02 2.62
CA GLU A 19 -5.80 -12.90 3.36
C GLU A 19 -6.16 -11.56 2.67
N TYR A 20 -6.46 -10.53 3.46
CA TYR A 20 -6.74 -9.17 3.04
C TYR A 20 -7.86 -9.03 1.99
N ARG A 21 -8.98 -9.74 2.14
CA ARG A 21 -10.21 -9.48 1.35
C ARG A 21 -10.68 -8.03 1.53
N GLY A 22 -11.14 -7.40 0.45
CA GLY A 22 -11.68 -6.05 0.47
C GLY A 22 -10.81 -5.01 -0.24
N PRO A 23 -11.21 -3.73 -0.19
CA PRO A 23 -10.77 -2.74 -1.17
C PRO A 23 -9.35 -2.17 -0.99
N ASN A 24 -8.72 -2.34 0.17
CA ASN A 24 -7.46 -1.67 0.50
C ASN A 24 -6.39 -2.60 1.11
N PRO A 25 -6.08 -3.75 0.47
CA PRO A 25 -5.09 -4.69 0.98
C PRO A 25 -3.69 -4.06 1.12
N ASP A 26 -3.28 -3.17 0.22
CA ASP A 26 -1.93 -2.58 0.23
C ASP A 26 -1.65 -1.83 1.54
N PHE A 27 -2.57 -0.97 1.98
CA PHE A 27 -2.43 -0.27 3.27
C PHE A 27 -2.32 -1.24 4.44
N TRP A 28 -3.22 -2.23 4.52
CA TRP A 28 -3.25 -3.16 5.65
C TRP A 28 -2.05 -4.10 5.68
N GLN A 29 -1.48 -4.43 4.51
CA GLN A 29 -0.23 -5.16 4.41
C GLN A 29 0.94 -4.34 4.94
N TYR A 30 1.04 -3.05 4.60
CA TYR A 30 2.02 -2.15 5.24
C TYR A 30 1.79 -2.06 6.75
N TYR A 31 0.55 -1.86 7.19
CA TYR A 31 0.19 -1.77 8.60
C TYR A 31 0.58 -3.04 9.38
N ASN A 32 0.44 -4.22 8.77
CA ASN A 32 0.79 -5.50 9.38
C ASN A 32 2.25 -5.91 9.18
N MET A 33 3.08 -5.08 8.55
CA MET A 33 4.49 -5.40 8.23
C MET A 33 4.59 -6.67 7.35
N GLU A 34 3.67 -6.84 6.41
CA GLU A 34 3.64 -8.00 5.51
C GLU A 34 4.77 -7.90 4.46
N MET A 35 5.76 -8.76 4.64
CA MET A 35 6.98 -8.82 3.83
C MET A 35 6.89 -9.81 2.67
N ASN A 36 5.89 -10.71 2.67
CA ASN A 36 5.65 -11.67 1.62
C ASN A 36 4.18 -11.65 1.18
N PRO A 37 3.67 -10.47 0.75
CA PRO A 37 2.33 -10.37 0.19
C PRO A 37 2.19 -11.29 -1.04
N GLY A 38 0.95 -11.65 -1.34
CA GLY A 38 0.63 -12.39 -2.55
C GLY A 38 -0.05 -11.54 -3.61
N VAL A 39 -0.20 -12.13 -4.79
CA VAL A 39 -1.22 -11.77 -5.77
C VAL A 39 -2.07 -12.99 -6.04
N THR A 40 -3.37 -12.80 -6.18
CA THR A 40 -4.32 -13.87 -6.48
C THR A 40 -5.16 -13.50 -7.70
N VAL A 41 -5.26 -14.42 -8.66
CA VAL A 41 -6.29 -14.38 -9.69
C VAL A 41 -7.42 -15.31 -9.29
N HIS A 42 -8.62 -14.78 -9.13
CA HIS A 42 -9.80 -15.51 -8.67
C HIS A 42 -11.04 -15.14 -9.48
N TYR A 43 -12.06 -16.00 -9.46
CA TYR A 43 -13.36 -15.69 -10.03
C TYR A 43 -14.14 -14.76 -9.11
N ILE A 44 -14.86 -13.79 -9.69
CA ILE A 44 -15.78 -12.96 -8.92
C ILE A 44 -17.09 -13.74 -8.70
N ASP A 45 -17.56 -13.76 -7.46
CA ASP A 45 -18.88 -14.24 -7.05
C ASP A 45 -19.69 -13.09 -6.42
N GLU A 46 -20.77 -13.42 -5.70
CA GLU A 46 -21.62 -12.41 -5.06
C GLU A 46 -20.97 -11.76 -3.83
N GLY A 47 -19.91 -12.36 -3.27
CA GLY A 47 -19.21 -11.85 -2.11
C GLY A 47 -18.02 -10.95 -2.48
N GLU A 48 -17.37 -10.40 -1.45
CA GLU A 48 -16.19 -9.54 -1.62
C GLU A 48 -14.90 -10.37 -1.54
N ASP A 49 -14.27 -10.56 -2.70
CA ASP A 49 -13.03 -11.35 -2.85
C ASP A 49 -13.12 -12.79 -2.33
N THR A 50 -14.29 -13.44 -2.49
CA THR A 50 -14.58 -14.78 -1.96
C THR A 50 -14.55 -15.90 -2.98
N GLY A 51 -14.65 -15.60 -4.28
CA GLY A 51 -14.80 -16.63 -5.29
C GLY A 51 -13.55 -17.49 -5.52
N ASP A 52 -13.73 -18.57 -6.28
CA ASP A 52 -12.72 -19.62 -6.44
C ASP A 52 -11.39 -19.07 -6.97
N ILE A 53 -10.30 -19.50 -6.35
CA ILE A 53 -8.94 -19.15 -6.77
C ILE A 53 -8.58 -19.95 -8.03
N ILE A 54 -7.97 -19.26 -9.00
CA ILE A 54 -7.34 -19.87 -10.17
C ILE A 54 -5.86 -20.08 -9.88
N PHE A 55 -5.12 -19.00 -9.68
CA PHE A 55 -3.69 -19.05 -9.35
C PHE A 55 -3.33 -17.97 -8.33
N GLN A 56 -2.28 -18.21 -7.55
CA GLN A 56 -1.74 -17.24 -6.61
C GLN A 56 -0.24 -17.40 -6.45
N GLU A 57 0.46 -16.32 -6.14
CA GLU A 57 1.91 -16.33 -5.96
C GLU A 57 2.32 -15.31 -4.89
N ARG A 58 3.26 -15.70 -4.01
CA ARG A 58 3.85 -14.80 -3.01
C ARG A 58 5.05 -14.08 -3.59
N VAL A 59 5.22 -12.82 -3.20
CA VAL A 59 6.31 -11.95 -3.64
C VAL A 59 6.98 -11.35 -2.42
N HIS A 60 8.29 -11.54 -2.30
CA HIS A 60 9.05 -10.87 -1.26
C HIS A 60 9.14 -9.36 -1.55
N ILE A 61 8.74 -8.56 -0.56
CA ILE A 61 8.77 -7.10 -0.61
C ILE A 61 9.72 -6.56 0.47
N PRO A 62 10.74 -5.75 0.10
CA PRO A 62 11.66 -5.15 1.06
C PRO A 62 11.00 -4.18 2.04
N LEU A 63 11.61 -4.03 3.22
CA LEU A 63 11.10 -3.14 4.26
C LEU A 63 11.18 -1.69 3.78
N GLY A 64 10.06 -0.95 3.87
CA GLY A 64 10.02 0.47 3.54
C GLY A 64 10.10 0.75 2.03
N ILE A 65 9.85 -0.25 1.18
CA ILE A 65 9.58 -0.01 -0.23
C ILE A 65 8.42 0.98 -0.36
N LYS A 66 8.50 1.89 -1.33
CA LYS A 66 7.41 2.84 -1.60
C LYS A 66 6.31 2.16 -2.39
N SER A 67 5.04 2.50 -2.15
CA SER A 67 3.93 1.80 -2.80
C SER A 67 4.00 1.75 -4.32
N PRO A 68 4.35 2.82 -5.07
CA PRO A 68 4.45 2.71 -6.53
C PRO A 68 5.40 1.61 -7.00
N GLU A 69 6.55 1.47 -6.34
CA GLU A 69 7.54 0.41 -6.64
C GLU A 69 7.04 -0.96 -6.18
N ARG A 70 6.36 -1.03 -5.02
CA ARG A 70 5.70 -2.24 -4.53
C ARG A 70 4.63 -2.74 -5.50
N LEU A 71 3.76 -1.87 -5.98
CA LEU A 71 2.69 -2.18 -6.93
C LEU A 71 3.25 -2.59 -8.28
N ASP A 72 4.30 -1.92 -8.78
CA ASP A 72 4.98 -2.33 -10.01
C ASP A 72 5.55 -3.75 -9.87
N LYS A 73 6.18 -4.07 -8.72
CA LYS A 73 6.70 -5.40 -8.45
C LYS A 73 5.61 -6.47 -8.32
N LEU A 74 4.56 -6.20 -7.53
CA LEU A 74 3.47 -7.13 -7.26
C LEU A 74 2.56 -7.32 -8.48
N ILE A 75 1.96 -6.24 -8.97
CA ILE A 75 0.97 -6.27 -10.03
C ILE A 75 1.62 -6.23 -11.40
N GLY A 76 2.54 -5.29 -11.62
CA GLY A 76 3.21 -5.10 -12.92
C GLY A 76 4.06 -6.32 -13.30
N GLY A 77 4.85 -6.83 -12.35
CA GLY A 77 5.73 -7.98 -12.53
C GLY A 77 4.99 -9.31 -12.47
N VAL A 78 4.60 -9.73 -11.26
CA VAL A 78 4.08 -11.08 -11.00
C VAL A 78 2.60 -11.20 -11.39
N GLY A 79 1.77 -10.25 -10.99
CA GLY A 79 0.32 -10.28 -11.20
C GLY A 79 -0.08 -10.30 -12.68
N SER A 80 0.60 -9.53 -13.52
CA SER A 80 0.35 -9.49 -14.98
C SER A 80 0.59 -10.85 -15.63
N SER A 81 1.71 -11.51 -15.31
CA SER A 81 2.06 -12.84 -15.79
C SER A 81 1.05 -13.89 -15.30
N LEU A 82 0.65 -13.80 -14.04
CA LEU A 82 -0.34 -14.68 -13.43
C LEU A 82 -1.73 -14.54 -14.09
N LEU A 83 -2.13 -13.31 -14.41
CA LEU A 83 -3.38 -13.01 -15.10
C LEU A 83 -3.39 -13.57 -16.54
N VAL A 84 -2.29 -13.39 -17.29
CA VAL A 84 -2.16 -13.99 -18.63
C VAL A 84 -2.25 -15.51 -18.56
N LYS A 85 -1.58 -16.14 -17.59
CA LYS A 85 -1.66 -17.60 -17.35
C LYS A 85 -3.11 -18.04 -17.04
N ALA A 86 -3.83 -17.28 -16.21
CA ALA A 86 -5.24 -17.57 -15.90
C ALA A 86 -6.13 -17.48 -17.15
N ILE A 87 -5.98 -16.44 -17.97
CA ILE A 87 -6.74 -16.26 -19.22
C ILE A 87 -6.47 -17.44 -20.18
N GLN A 88 -5.22 -17.87 -20.31
CA GLN A 88 -4.87 -19.03 -21.14
C GLN A 88 -5.52 -20.32 -20.63
N ALA A 89 -5.48 -20.57 -19.32
CA ALA A 89 -6.10 -21.73 -18.71
C ALA A 89 -7.63 -21.74 -18.84
N ILE A 90 -8.27 -20.57 -18.77
CA ILE A 90 -9.72 -20.43 -19.00
C ILE A 90 -10.04 -20.78 -20.45
N LYS A 91 -9.26 -20.24 -21.40
CA LYS A 91 -9.45 -20.49 -22.83
C LYS A 91 -9.32 -21.98 -23.18
N SER A 92 -8.39 -22.70 -22.56
CA SER A 92 -8.20 -24.14 -22.77
C SER A 92 -9.16 -25.03 -21.98
N GLY A 93 -10.00 -24.46 -21.11
CA GLY A 93 -10.88 -25.22 -20.23
C GLY A 93 -10.17 -25.94 -19.08
N SER A 94 -8.93 -25.54 -18.75
CA SER A 94 -8.09 -26.15 -17.71
C SER A 94 -7.88 -25.26 -16.50
N ALA A 95 -8.57 -24.11 -16.40
CA ALA A 95 -8.48 -23.24 -15.24
C ALA A 95 -9.04 -23.96 -13.99
N PRO A 96 -8.25 -24.08 -12.92
CA PRO A 96 -8.75 -24.66 -11.68
C PRO A 96 -9.79 -23.74 -11.04
N ARG A 97 -10.64 -24.33 -10.21
CA ARG A 97 -11.57 -23.65 -9.31
C ARG A 97 -11.30 -24.15 -7.91
N ILE A 98 -10.43 -23.44 -7.19
CA ILE A 98 -10.01 -23.80 -5.84
C ILE A 98 -10.87 -23.00 -4.86
N PRO A 99 -11.81 -23.62 -4.13
CA PRO A 99 -12.64 -22.90 -3.18
C PRO A 99 -11.80 -22.26 -2.09
N GLN A 100 -12.14 -21.03 -1.74
CA GLN A 100 -11.54 -20.38 -0.57
C GLN A 100 -12.16 -20.91 0.73
N PRO A 101 -11.43 -20.90 1.85
CA PRO A 101 -12.02 -21.06 3.17
C PRO A 101 -13.12 -20.03 3.43
N SER A 102 -14.12 -20.41 4.23
CA SER A 102 -15.24 -19.52 4.61
C SER A 102 -14.75 -18.26 5.35
N HIS A 103 -13.69 -18.40 6.14
CA HIS A 103 -13.11 -17.31 6.93
C HIS A 103 -11.72 -16.92 6.44
N SER A 104 -11.44 -15.61 6.46
CA SER A 104 -10.09 -15.08 6.25
C SER A 104 -9.27 -15.20 7.53
N SER A 105 -7.97 -15.43 7.38
CA SER A 105 -6.99 -15.34 8.47
C SER A 105 -6.67 -13.91 8.89
N THR A 106 -7.19 -12.92 8.17
CA THR A 106 -7.00 -11.49 8.43
C THR A 106 -8.34 -10.78 8.52
N LEU A 107 -8.35 -9.59 9.13
CA LEU A 107 -9.51 -8.72 9.07
C LEU A 107 -9.75 -8.21 7.64
N ARG A 108 -10.99 -7.83 7.35
CA ARG A 108 -11.36 -7.18 6.09
C ARG A 108 -10.48 -5.95 5.85
N ALA A 109 -9.82 -5.90 4.70
CA ALA A 109 -8.94 -4.83 4.27
C ALA A 109 -9.75 -3.61 3.78
N ARG A 110 -10.49 -2.99 4.70
CA ARG A 110 -11.38 -1.86 4.40
C ARG A 110 -10.60 -0.58 4.10
N ASN A 111 -11.28 0.38 3.47
CA ASN A 111 -10.77 1.75 3.42
C ASN A 111 -10.63 2.34 4.84
N LEU A 112 -9.63 3.19 5.00
CA LEU A 112 -9.50 4.03 6.18
C LEU A 112 -10.56 5.12 6.15
N LYS A 113 -11.09 5.46 7.32
CA LYS A 113 -11.88 6.65 7.55
C LYS A 113 -10.96 7.85 7.73
N SER A 114 -11.49 9.04 7.47
CA SER A 114 -10.74 10.30 7.56
C SER A 114 -10.07 10.50 8.92
N GLU A 115 -10.76 10.15 10.00
CA GLU A 115 -10.31 10.34 11.38
C GLU A 115 -9.16 9.37 11.71
N GLU A 116 -9.24 8.14 11.21
CA GLU A 116 -8.27 7.08 11.49
C GLU A 116 -6.88 7.42 10.95
N HIS A 117 -6.79 8.23 9.88
CA HIS A 117 -5.48 8.59 9.32
C HIS A 117 -4.53 9.15 10.38
N LYS A 118 -5.02 9.97 11.31
CA LYS A 118 -4.22 10.62 12.37
C LYS A 118 -3.95 9.73 13.58
N GLU A 119 -4.76 8.70 13.79
CA GLU A 119 -4.76 7.87 15.00
C GLU A 119 -4.14 6.48 14.76
N ILE A 120 -4.03 6.04 13.50
CA ILE A 120 -3.62 4.68 13.14
C ILE A 120 -2.15 4.36 13.47
N ILE A 121 -1.32 5.39 13.66
CA ILE A 121 0.08 5.23 14.08
C ILE A 121 0.15 5.39 15.60
N ASP A 122 0.54 4.33 16.29
CA ASP A 122 0.90 4.42 17.69
C ASP A 122 2.31 5.00 17.83
N TRP A 123 2.36 6.33 17.90
CA TRP A 123 3.60 7.07 18.05
C TRP A 123 4.33 6.80 19.36
N GLN A 124 3.65 6.27 20.39
CA GLN A 124 4.23 6.09 21.72
C GLN A 124 4.88 4.73 21.90
N ASN A 125 4.27 3.67 21.32
CA ASN A 125 4.71 2.30 21.60
C ASN A 125 5.32 1.59 20.39
N TRP A 126 5.12 2.06 19.17
CA TRP A 126 5.70 1.38 18.00
C TRP A 126 7.19 1.69 17.83
N PRO A 127 8.00 0.69 17.45
CA PRO A 127 9.39 0.93 17.10
C PRO A 127 9.49 1.77 15.82
N ILE A 128 10.56 2.56 15.69
CA ILE A 128 10.80 3.46 14.55
C ILE A 128 10.69 2.73 13.21
N GLU A 129 11.18 1.50 13.12
CA GLU A 129 11.13 0.69 11.90
C GLU A 129 9.71 0.44 11.39
N ARG A 130 8.77 0.19 12.30
CA ARG A 130 7.36 -0.04 11.96
C ARG A 130 6.71 1.25 11.52
N ILE A 131 6.91 2.33 12.28
CA ILE A 131 6.41 3.66 11.93
C ILE A 131 6.95 4.06 10.56
N TRP A 132 8.26 3.97 10.37
CA TRP A 132 8.94 4.27 9.12
C TRP A 132 8.41 3.44 7.95
N HIS A 133 8.26 2.12 8.13
CA HIS A 133 7.73 1.22 7.09
C HIS A 133 6.35 1.66 6.61
N VAL A 134 5.43 1.91 7.54
CA VAL A 134 4.07 2.34 7.21
C VAL A 134 4.08 3.71 6.55
N LEU A 135 4.75 4.70 7.15
CA LEU A 135 4.75 6.07 6.65
C LEU A 135 5.41 6.17 5.27
N ARG A 136 6.54 5.50 5.05
CA ARG A 136 7.26 5.52 3.78
C ARG A 136 6.52 4.77 2.69
N GLY A 137 5.93 3.62 3.02
CA GLY A 137 5.15 2.82 2.09
C GLY A 137 3.91 3.57 1.58
N THR A 138 3.26 4.32 2.47
CA THR A 138 1.94 4.93 2.25
C THR A 138 1.99 6.45 2.11
N GLU A 139 3.17 7.03 1.88
CA GLU A 139 3.43 8.48 1.93
C GLU A 139 2.50 9.30 1.03
N LEU A 140 1.98 8.71 -0.05
CA LEU A 140 1.12 9.37 -1.04
C LEU A 140 -0.33 9.58 -0.58
N TRP A 141 -0.80 8.86 0.44
CA TRP A 141 -2.20 8.94 0.88
C TRP A 141 -2.43 8.90 2.40
N LEU A 142 -1.51 8.33 3.20
CA LEU A 142 -1.67 8.31 4.65
C LEU A 142 -1.40 9.70 5.26
N ASN A 143 -2.38 10.25 5.98
CA ASN A 143 -2.29 11.56 6.62
C ASN A 143 -2.05 11.46 8.13
N ALA A 144 -1.06 10.66 8.55
CA ALA A 144 -0.74 10.43 9.97
C ALA A 144 -0.18 11.64 10.73
N TYR A 145 0.35 12.62 10.01
CA TYR A 145 0.93 13.84 10.56
C TYR A 145 0.63 15.01 9.61
N ASP A 146 0.90 16.24 10.06
CA ASP A 146 0.56 17.43 9.30
C ASP A 146 1.44 17.56 8.05
N GLN A 147 0.77 17.61 6.90
CA GLN A 147 1.40 17.79 5.59
C GLN A 147 1.84 19.25 5.40
N PRO A 148 2.88 19.53 4.58
CA PRO A 148 3.35 20.88 4.40
C PRO A 148 2.25 21.73 3.77
N LYS A 149 2.05 22.94 4.30
CA LYS A 149 1.22 23.96 3.65
C LYS A 149 2.05 24.55 2.50
N GLY A 150 1.78 24.08 1.29
CA GLY A 150 2.56 24.37 0.10
C GLY A 150 1.95 25.39 -0.85
N ILE A 151 2.73 25.76 -1.88
CA ILE A 151 2.33 26.66 -2.97
C ILE A 151 1.19 26.06 -3.82
N PHE A 152 1.11 24.72 -3.90
CA PHE A 152 0.07 24.01 -4.65
C PHE A 152 -0.69 23.03 -3.76
N LYS A 153 -1.98 22.83 -4.09
CA LYS A 153 -2.85 21.85 -3.43
C LYS A 153 -2.28 20.44 -3.63
N GLY A 154 -2.17 19.68 -2.54
CA GLY A 154 -1.68 18.30 -2.57
C GLY A 154 -0.17 18.13 -2.41
N GLN A 155 0.57 19.17 -1.99
CA GLN A 155 1.96 18.99 -1.56
C GLN A 155 2.02 18.06 -0.33
N ARG A 156 2.94 17.11 -0.35
CA ARG A 156 3.13 16.10 0.70
C ARG A 156 4.60 15.98 1.09
N TRP A 157 4.85 15.52 2.31
CA TRP A 157 6.17 15.08 2.72
C TRP A 157 6.58 13.83 1.95
N VAL A 158 7.85 13.80 1.56
CA VAL A 158 8.55 12.58 1.14
C VAL A 158 9.27 12.04 2.35
N VAL A 159 9.01 10.77 2.66
CA VAL A 159 9.62 10.07 3.78
C VAL A 159 10.95 9.49 3.34
N GLY A 160 12.02 9.91 4.00
CA GLY A 160 13.40 9.50 3.79
C GLY A 160 13.77 8.27 4.62
N GLU A 161 15.04 8.17 4.96
CA GLU A 161 15.63 7.21 5.89
C GLU A 161 15.30 7.55 7.35
N TYR A 162 15.61 6.63 8.27
CA TYR A 162 15.51 6.86 9.71
C TYR A 162 16.85 6.68 10.39
N GLU A 163 17.01 7.29 11.56
CA GLU A 163 18.16 7.15 12.44
C GLU A 163 17.68 6.76 13.84
N ARG A 164 18.21 5.67 14.39
CA ARG A 164 17.90 5.23 15.76
C ARG A 164 18.62 6.09 16.79
N LYS A 165 17.91 6.47 17.85
CA LYS A 165 18.46 7.18 18.99
C LYS A 165 17.52 7.04 20.19
N ASP A 166 18.07 6.79 21.37
CA ASP A 166 17.27 6.57 22.57
C ASP A 166 16.74 7.87 23.18
N ASN A 167 15.66 7.73 23.95
CA ASN A 167 15.07 8.77 24.81
C ASN A 167 14.71 10.06 24.07
N ILE A 168 13.92 9.92 23.00
CA ILE A 168 13.43 11.06 22.23
C ILE A 168 12.11 11.55 22.82
N ASP A 169 12.09 12.83 23.19
CA ASP A 169 10.88 13.50 23.60
C ASP A 169 9.96 13.81 22.40
N LEU A 170 8.66 13.94 22.67
CA LEU A 170 7.62 14.35 21.71
C LEU A 170 7.41 13.41 20.50
N PRO A 171 7.18 12.08 20.69
CA PRO A 171 6.88 11.20 19.57
C PRO A 171 5.68 11.69 18.74
N GLY A 172 5.82 11.66 17.41
CA GLY A 172 4.85 12.17 16.45
C GLY A 172 5.04 13.65 16.05
N ALA A 173 5.89 14.40 16.74
CA ALA A 173 6.18 15.79 16.39
C ALA A 173 7.15 15.91 15.21
N ILE A 174 6.93 16.93 14.37
CA ILE A 174 7.91 17.36 13.35
C ILE A 174 8.92 18.28 14.04
N VAL A 175 10.19 17.89 14.04
CA VAL A 175 11.30 18.62 14.66
C VAL A 175 12.41 18.93 13.66
N ARG A 176 13.38 19.76 14.06
CA ARG A 176 14.64 19.93 13.33
C ARG A 176 15.73 19.11 14.03
N TYR A 177 16.32 18.15 13.31
CA TYR A 177 17.40 17.30 13.79
C TYR A 177 18.54 17.28 12.77
N LYS A 178 19.78 17.52 13.22
CA LYS A 178 20.97 17.68 12.36
C LYS A 178 20.73 18.62 11.15
N GLY A 179 20.03 19.72 11.38
CA GLY A 179 19.70 20.71 10.35
C GLY A 179 18.57 20.32 9.39
N ARG A 180 18.03 19.10 9.45
CA ARG A 180 16.96 18.58 8.58
C ARG A 180 15.62 18.49 9.31
N LYS A 181 14.50 18.43 8.58
CA LYS A 181 13.19 18.12 9.17
C LYS A 181 13.09 16.62 9.39
N ALA A 182 12.54 16.23 10.54
CA ALA A 182 12.32 14.84 10.89
C ALA A 182 11.08 14.68 11.76
N LEU A 183 10.47 13.50 11.72
CA LEU A 183 9.47 13.06 12.70
C LEU A 183 10.21 12.40 13.86
N ALA A 184 9.92 12.83 15.09
CA ALA A 184 10.40 12.18 16.29
C ALA A 184 9.59 10.89 16.54
N THR A 185 10.28 9.81 16.90
CA THR A 185 9.70 8.54 17.40
C THR A 185 10.38 8.20 18.73
N PRO A 186 9.84 7.28 19.55
CA PRO A 186 10.41 6.98 20.88
C PRO A 186 11.90 6.57 20.83
N ASP A 187 12.29 5.91 19.74
CA ASP A 187 13.60 5.33 19.49
C ASP A 187 14.33 5.93 18.26
N GLY A 188 13.99 7.16 17.85
CA GLY A 188 14.79 7.90 16.88
C GLY A 188 14.08 8.98 16.06
N TYR A 189 14.58 9.19 14.85
CA TYR A 189 14.10 10.22 13.91
C TYR A 189 13.89 9.66 12.51
N ILE A 190 12.74 9.96 11.89
CA ILE A 190 12.46 9.66 10.48
C ILE A 190 12.59 10.95 9.68
N PHE A 191 13.55 11.02 8.76
CA PHE A 191 13.75 12.23 7.97
C PHE A 191 12.62 12.43 6.96
N ILE A 192 12.18 13.67 6.81
CA ILE A 192 11.15 14.06 5.84
C ILE A 192 11.61 15.26 5.04
N ASP A 193 11.25 15.28 3.76
CA ASP A 193 11.60 16.37 2.85
C ASP A 193 10.42 16.74 1.95
N ILE A 194 10.48 17.88 1.30
CA ILE A 194 9.53 18.28 0.27
C ILE A 194 10.18 17.97 -1.08
N ASN A 195 9.59 17.05 -1.84
CA ASN A 195 9.99 16.89 -3.23
C ASN A 195 9.39 18.02 -4.05
N PHE A 196 10.09 19.15 -4.08
CA PHE A 196 9.75 20.29 -4.89
C PHE A 196 10.70 20.36 -6.09
N SER A 197 10.14 20.19 -7.27
CA SER A 197 10.86 20.43 -8.53
C SER A 197 10.27 21.66 -9.19
N LEU A 198 11.06 22.74 -9.26
CA LEU A 198 10.71 23.96 -9.99
C LEU A 198 10.29 23.62 -11.44
N LYS A 199 10.99 22.66 -12.07
CA LYS A 199 10.70 22.17 -13.43
C LYS A 199 9.31 21.51 -13.51
N LYS A 200 8.94 20.64 -12.56
CA LYS A 200 7.60 20.01 -12.53
C LYS A 200 6.50 21.04 -12.26
N ALA A 201 6.77 22.02 -11.39
CA ALA A 201 5.84 23.12 -11.11
C ALA A 201 5.62 24.00 -12.36
N LEU A 202 6.69 24.35 -13.08
CA LEU A 202 6.62 25.08 -14.35
C LEU A 202 5.89 24.29 -15.43
N LEU A 203 6.18 23.00 -15.59
CA LEU A 203 5.46 22.14 -16.55
C LEU A 203 3.97 22.02 -16.22
N PHE A 204 3.60 21.93 -14.94
CA PHE A 204 2.19 21.94 -14.52
C PHE A 204 1.49 23.26 -14.86
N VAL A 205 2.13 24.40 -14.62
CA VAL A 205 1.59 25.73 -14.96
C VAL A 205 1.50 25.93 -16.48
N LEU A 206 2.45 25.41 -17.25
CA LEU A 206 2.46 25.50 -18.71
C LEU A 206 1.43 24.57 -19.36
N ASN A 207 1.23 23.36 -18.82
CA ASN A 207 0.22 22.39 -19.31
C ASN A 207 -1.23 22.76 -18.93
N PHE A 208 -1.44 23.76 -18.08
CA PHE A 208 -2.77 24.33 -17.77
C PHE A 208 -3.11 25.56 -18.62
N LYS A 209 -2.27 25.94 -19.59
CA LYS A 209 -2.61 26.92 -20.61
C LYS A 209 -2.89 26.20 -21.94
N PHE A 210 -4.16 26.36 -22.38
CA PHE A 210 -4.83 25.92 -23.61
C PHE A 210 -5.51 24.55 -23.55
#